data_AF-M5SF87-F1
#
_entry.id   AF-M5SF87-F1
#
_cell.length_a   1.000
_cell.length_b   1.000
_cell.length_c   1.000
_cell.angle_alpha   90.00
_cell.angle_beta   90.00
_cell.angle_gamma   90.00
#
_symmetry.space_group_name_H-M   'P 1'
#
loop_
_entity.id
_entity.type
_entity.pdbx_description
1 polymer ?
#
loop_
_entity_poly.entity_id
_entity_poly.type
_entity_poly.pdbx_seq_one_letter_code
_entity_poly.pdbx_strand_id
1 'polypeptide(L)'
;MTVAIAMVLLGALPGSGLSNSHRCFADDEVKAEVEPKENDTAELSVAPLSHLIYPDDRPGWIDEPIANDGKDYSLVVTSGPSSSIEEADELIGVYARGAVQSYVDELVSEQEWATEPEMIPLDINWIRDELVVRRYEGVVQVGDEQQFEKAILIRIEPDDKKVFETAIADMKLKERLAATGIVILGGFSLLVGGSIVLGGLASRQKQPTAAV
;
A
#
# COMPACT_ATOMS: atom_id res chain seq x y z
N MET A 1 -46.86 21.79 24.28
CA MET A 1 -46.75 20.40 23.77
C MET A 1 -46.02 20.49 22.43
N THR A 2 -44.86 19.90 22.14
CA THR A 2 -43.95 18.97 22.82
C THR A 2 -42.62 19.09 22.06
N VAL A 3 -41.51 19.26 22.78
CA VAL A 3 -40.13 19.23 22.25
C VAL A 3 -39.68 17.77 22.24
N ALA A 4 -39.08 17.30 21.14
CA ALA A 4 -38.45 15.98 21.07
C ALA A 4 -36.98 16.13 20.64
N ILE A 5 -36.11 15.98 21.63
CA ILE A 5 -34.65 15.87 21.54
C ILE A 5 -34.34 14.39 21.35
N ALA A 6 -33.61 14.02 20.30
CA ALA A 6 -33.10 12.66 20.12
C ALA A 6 -31.69 12.56 20.72
N MET A 7 -31.58 11.88 21.87
CA MET A 7 -30.33 11.48 22.48
C MET A 7 -29.80 10.20 21.81
N VAL A 8 -28.52 10.24 21.42
CA VAL A 8 -27.74 9.08 20.98
C VAL A 8 -27.33 8.29 22.23
N LEU A 9 -27.76 7.03 22.32
CA LEU A 9 -27.34 6.09 23.37
C LEU A 9 -26.04 5.39 22.94
N LEU A 10 -25.00 5.59 23.75
CA LEU A 10 -23.72 4.90 23.67
C LEU A 10 -23.91 3.45 24.14
N GLY A 11 -23.78 2.49 23.22
CA GLY A 11 -23.80 1.06 23.51
C GLY A 11 -22.45 0.60 24.08
N ALA A 12 -22.50 -0.01 25.26
CA ALA A 12 -21.39 -0.65 25.95
C ALA A 12 -20.93 -1.94 25.25
N LEU A 13 -19.62 -2.15 25.16
CA LEU A 13 -19.01 -3.44 24.84
C LEU A 13 -18.50 -4.09 26.15
N PRO A 14 -18.92 -5.33 26.49
CA PRO A 14 -18.28 -6.12 27.53
C PRO A 14 -17.04 -6.83 26.98
N GLY A 15 -16.06 -7.01 27.85
CA GLY A 15 -14.71 -7.43 27.50
C GLY A 15 -14.47 -8.94 27.38
N SER A 16 -13.21 -9.30 27.20
CA SER A 16 -12.58 -10.50 27.76
C SER A 16 -11.07 -10.37 27.59
N GLY A 17 -10.36 -10.22 28.72
CA GLY A 17 -8.93 -10.46 28.78
C GLY A 17 -8.64 -11.96 28.88
N LEU A 18 -7.50 -12.38 28.34
CA LEU A 18 -6.84 -13.64 28.64
C LEU A 18 -5.33 -13.39 28.51
N SER A 19 -4.71 -12.92 29.59
CA SER A 19 -3.26 -13.01 29.78
C SER A 19 -3.00 -14.34 30.47
N ASN A 20 -2.50 -15.31 29.71
CA ASN A 20 -2.22 -16.65 30.21
C ASN A 20 -0.75 -16.75 30.59
N SER A 21 -0.42 -16.33 31.82
CA SER A 21 0.87 -16.63 32.44
C SER A 21 0.78 -18.00 33.13
N HIS A 22 1.19 -19.04 32.42
CA HIS A 22 1.37 -20.35 33.05
C HIS A 22 2.59 -20.32 33.99
N ARG A 23 2.28 -20.75 35.20
CA ARG A 23 3.09 -20.74 36.40
C ARG A 23 4.32 -21.63 36.30
N CYS A 24 5.32 -21.21 37.06
CA CYS A 24 6.55 -21.90 37.40
C CYS A 24 6.35 -23.38 37.67
N PHE A 25 7.16 -24.19 36.99
CA PHE A 25 7.46 -25.55 37.39
C PHE A 25 8.15 -25.51 38.75
N ALA A 26 7.56 -26.25 39.71
CA ALA A 26 8.32 -26.81 40.81
C ALA A 26 9.09 -27.99 40.23
N ASP A 27 10.42 -27.96 40.32
CA ASP A 27 11.22 -29.17 40.19
C ASP A 27 12.05 -29.37 41.45
N ASP A 28 11.85 -30.58 41.95
CA ASP A 28 12.36 -31.24 43.13
C ASP A 28 13.88 -31.41 43.01
N GLU A 29 14.61 -31.23 44.11
CA GLU A 29 16.05 -31.45 44.17
C GLU A 29 16.37 -32.93 43.97
N VAL A 30 16.74 -33.33 42.76
CA VAL A 30 17.39 -34.63 42.51
C VAL A 30 18.87 -34.40 42.20
N LYS A 31 19.69 -34.56 43.23
CA LYS A 31 21.15 -34.61 43.16
C LYS A 31 21.57 -35.93 42.49
N ALA A 32 21.77 -35.90 41.17
CA ALA A 32 22.40 -36.98 40.43
C ALA A 32 23.81 -36.54 39.98
N GLU A 33 24.83 -37.17 40.57
CA GLU A 33 26.23 -37.11 40.15
C GLU A 33 26.32 -37.68 38.73
N VAL A 34 26.59 -36.82 37.74
CA VAL A 34 26.88 -37.23 36.36
C VAL A 34 28.33 -36.89 36.08
N GLU A 35 29.15 -37.94 35.92
CA GLU A 35 30.54 -37.83 35.45
C GLU A 35 30.59 -37.06 34.12
N PRO A 36 31.56 -36.16 33.92
CA PRO A 36 31.65 -35.40 32.69
C PRO A 36 32.14 -36.34 31.57
N LYS A 37 31.20 -36.80 30.73
CA LYS A 37 31.55 -37.27 29.40
C LYS A 37 32.11 -36.08 28.62
N GLU A 38 33.32 -36.29 28.13
CA GLU A 38 34.04 -35.49 27.13
C GLU A 38 33.07 -34.73 26.22
N ASN A 39 33.02 -33.41 26.39
CA ASN A 39 32.38 -32.50 25.46
C ASN A 39 33.21 -32.54 24.17
N ASP A 40 32.83 -33.42 23.24
CA ASP A 40 33.06 -33.14 21.82
C ASP A 40 32.21 -31.90 21.50
N THR A 41 32.83 -30.74 21.65
CA THR A 41 32.32 -29.46 21.15
C THR A 41 32.18 -29.58 19.64
N ALA A 42 31.04 -30.09 19.18
CA ALA A 42 30.62 -29.99 17.79
C ALA A 42 30.56 -28.50 17.46
N GLU A 43 31.46 -28.04 16.59
CA GLU A 43 31.49 -26.67 16.13
C GLU A 43 30.12 -26.33 15.51
N LEU A 44 29.38 -25.44 16.17
CA LEU A 44 28.03 -24.98 15.79
C LEU A 44 28.04 -24.06 14.53
N SER A 45 29.06 -24.17 13.68
CA SER A 45 29.13 -23.44 12.41
C SER A 45 28.35 -24.18 11.33
N VAL A 46 27.05 -24.33 11.53
CA VAL A 46 26.14 -24.75 10.46
C VAL A 46 25.91 -23.55 9.57
N ALA A 47 26.29 -23.65 8.29
CA ALA A 47 25.97 -22.62 7.31
C ALA A 47 24.46 -22.39 7.31
N PRO A 48 23.98 -21.13 7.23
CA PRO A 48 22.54 -20.87 7.22
C PRO A 48 21.88 -21.69 6.11
N LEU A 49 20.81 -22.41 6.46
CA LEU A 49 20.08 -23.34 5.59
C LEU A 49 19.40 -22.65 4.38
N SER A 50 19.57 -21.34 4.22
CA SER A 50 18.90 -20.50 3.22
C SER A 50 19.86 -19.93 2.18
N HIS A 51 20.99 -20.60 1.90
CA HIS A 51 21.90 -20.15 0.86
C HIS A 51 21.20 -20.24 -0.50
N LEU A 52 21.15 -19.12 -1.22
CA LEU A 52 20.50 -18.99 -2.51
C LEU A 52 21.53 -19.19 -3.62
N ILE A 53 21.36 -20.25 -4.41
CA ILE A 53 22.20 -20.58 -5.56
C ILE A 53 21.38 -20.34 -6.82
N TYR A 54 21.85 -19.41 -7.64
CA TYR A 54 21.26 -19.11 -8.95
C TYR A 54 21.84 -20.04 -10.03
N PRO A 55 21.05 -20.39 -11.05
CA PRO A 55 21.54 -21.22 -12.14
C PRO A 55 22.42 -20.42 -13.11
N ASP A 56 23.32 -21.10 -13.82
CA ASP A 56 24.28 -20.47 -14.75
C ASP A 56 23.61 -19.82 -15.96
N ASP A 57 22.38 -20.22 -16.29
CA ASP A 57 21.59 -19.66 -17.38
C ASP A 57 20.78 -18.41 -16.98
N ARG A 58 20.85 -17.99 -15.70
CA ARG A 58 20.19 -16.77 -15.22
C ARG A 58 20.71 -15.54 -15.97
N PRO A 59 19.86 -14.81 -16.70
CA PRO A 59 20.29 -13.65 -17.48
C PRO A 59 20.88 -12.54 -16.61
N GLY A 60 22.04 -12.01 -17.00
CA GLY A 60 22.72 -10.95 -16.25
C GLY A 60 21.95 -9.62 -16.18
N TRP A 61 20.96 -9.40 -17.04
CA TRP A 61 20.12 -8.19 -16.98
C TRP A 61 19.24 -8.15 -15.73
N ILE A 62 19.05 -9.27 -15.03
CA ILE A 62 18.21 -9.33 -13.83
C ILE A 62 18.86 -8.60 -12.64
N ASP A 63 20.19 -8.51 -12.63
CA ASP A 63 20.95 -7.83 -11.57
C ASP A 63 21.34 -6.39 -11.94
N GLU A 64 20.83 -5.90 -13.08
CA GLU A 64 21.09 -4.52 -13.50
C GLU A 64 20.40 -3.52 -12.54
N PRO A 65 21.11 -2.45 -12.13
CA PRO A 65 20.52 -1.42 -11.28
C PRO A 65 19.47 -0.62 -12.06
N ILE A 66 18.66 0.15 -11.32
CA ILE A 66 17.73 1.11 -11.89
C ILE A 66 18.50 2.09 -12.78
N ALA A 67 18.06 2.24 -14.02
CA ALA A 67 18.54 3.28 -14.91
C ALA A 67 17.48 4.38 -15.02
N ASN A 68 17.85 5.61 -14.70
CA ASN A 68 17.03 6.79 -14.90
C ASN A 68 17.95 7.89 -15.46
N ASP A 69 17.90 8.09 -16.77
CA ASP A 69 18.71 9.11 -17.47
C ASP A 69 17.89 10.38 -17.82
N GLY A 70 16.68 10.48 -17.28
CA GLY A 70 15.71 11.54 -17.55
C GLY A 70 14.94 11.40 -18.87
N LYS A 71 15.31 10.45 -19.74
CA LYS A 71 14.56 10.12 -20.97
C LYS A 71 13.95 8.73 -20.88
N ASP A 72 14.78 7.77 -20.53
CA ASP A 72 14.44 6.37 -20.39
C ASP A 72 14.56 5.99 -18.91
N TYR A 73 13.51 5.35 -18.40
CA TYR A 73 13.52 4.72 -17.09
C TYR A 73 13.45 3.22 -17.27
N SER A 74 14.37 2.47 -16.65
CA SER A 74 14.32 1.01 -16.64
C SER A 74 14.61 0.46 -15.27
N LEU A 75 13.81 -0.54 -14.89
CA LEU A 75 13.90 -1.20 -13.60
C LEU A 75 13.62 -2.69 -13.79
N VAL A 76 14.42 -3.51 -13.12
CA VAL A 76 14.15 -4.94 -12.97
C VAL A 76 13.27 -5.16 -11.76
N VAL A 77 12.24 -5.98 -11.93
CA VAL A 77 11.41 -6.48 -10.84
C VAL A 77 11.56 -7.98 -10.76
N THR A 78 11.77 -8.53 -9.56
CA THR A 78 11.89 -9.96 -9.31
C THR A 78 10.87 -10.39 -8.26
N SER A 79 10.28 -11.58 -8.42
CA SER A 79 9.39 -12.18 -7.41
C SER A 79 10.14 -12.66 -6.17
N GLY A 80 11.45 -12.91 -6.34
CA GLY A 80 12.23 -13.73 -5.40
C GLY A 80 11.86 -15.21 -5.47
N PRO A 81 12.54 -16.05 -4.69
CA PRO A 81 12.26 -17.49 -4.60
C PRO A 81 10.84 -17.74 -4.07
N SER A 82 10.06 -18.51 -4.80
CA SER A 82 8.66 -18.85 -4.51
C SER A 82 8.45 -20.36 -4.53
N SER A 83 7.48 -20.85 -3.77
CA SER A 83 7.23 -22.31 -3.64
C SER A 83 6.61 -22.92 -4.90
N SER A 84 5.98 -22.10 -5.74
CA SER A 84 5.33 -22.51 -6.99
C SER A 84 5.49 -21.45 -8.08
N ILE A 85 5.28 -21.86 -9.33
CA ILE A 85 5.32 -20.94 -10.48
C ILE A 85 4.14 -19.98 -10.48
N GLU A 86 2.99 -20.41 -9.96
CA GLU A 86 1.78 -19.60 -9.80
C GLU A 86 1.98 -18.51 -8.75
N GLU A 87 2.59 -18.83 -7.62
CA GLU A 87 2.93 -17.85 -6.58
C GLU A 87 3.91 -16.79 -7.11
N ALA A 88 4.95 -17.23 -7.86
CA ALA A 88 5.87 -16.29 -8.50
C ALA A 88 5.15 -15.37 -9.50
N ASP A 89 4.12 -15.86 -10.20
CA ASP A 89 3.32 -15.09 -11.16
C ASP A 89 2.43 -14.04 -10.47
N GLU A 90 1.83 -14.40 -9.32
CA GLU A 90 1.05 -13.47 -8.53
C GLU A 90 1.94 -12.36 -7.95
N LEU A 91 3.07 -12.75 -7.35
CA LEU A 91 4.02 -11.81 -6.76
C LEU A 91 4.61 -10.85 -7.79
N ILE A 92 5.01 -11.35 -8.96
CA ILE A 92 5.60 -10.47 -9.99
C ILE A 92 4.58 -9.44 -10.47
N GLY A 93 3.29 -9.78 -10.57
CA GLY A 93 2.24 -8.83 -10.92
C GLY A 93 2.07 -7.72 -9.88
N VAL A 94 2.06 -8.08 -8.59
CA VAL A 94 1.97 -7.11 -7.49
C VAL A 94 3.19 -6.19 -7.46
N TYR A 95 4.39 -6.75 -7.57
CA TYR A 95 5.62 -5.98 -7.53
C TYR A 95 5.79 -5.10 -8.77
N ALA A 96 5.38 -5.56 -9.96
CA ALA A 96 5.37 -4.75 -11.18
C ALA A 96 4.50 -3.51 -10.99
N ARG A 97 3.29 -3.68 -10.43
CA ARG A 97 2.39 -2.56 -10.14
C ARG A 97 3.01 -1.59 -9.14
N GLY A 98 3.59 -2.10 -8.05
CA GLY A 98 4.25 -1.27 -7.04
C GLY A 98 5.45 -0.51 -7.60
N ALA A 99 6.23 -1.13 -8.47
CA ALA A 99 7.35 -0.51 -9.16
C ALA A 99 6.90 0.66 -10.06
N VAL A 100 5.87 0.44 -10.90
CA VAL A 100 5.32 1.50 -11.76
C VAL A 100 4.67 2.61 -10.93
N GLN A 101 3.96 2.26 -9.85
CA GLN A 101 3.39 3.26 -8.94
C GLN A 101 4.50 4.13 -8.32
N SER A 102 5.63 3.54 -7.92
CA SER A 102 6.76 4.28 -7.36
C SER A 102 7.33 5.31 -8.35
N TYR A 103 7.43 4.94 -9.64
CA TYR A 103 7.82 5.88 -10.70
C TYR A 103 6.80 7.01 -10.88
N VAL A 104 5.50 6.67 -10.86
CA VAL A 104 4.41 7.65 -10.95
C VAL A 104 4.43 8.61 -9.76
N ASP A 105 4.69 8.11 -8.55
CA ASP A 105 4.79 8.93 -7.34
C ASP A 105 5.97 9.90 -7.41
N GLU A 106 7.11 9.46 -7.96
CA GLU A 106 8.26 10.31 -8.25
C GLU A 106 7.87 11.42 -9.24
N LEU A 107 7.21 11.06 -10.36
CA LEU A 107 6.73 12.00 -11.36
C LEU A 107 5.73 13.02 -10.81
N VAL A 108 4.87 12.62 -9.87
CA VAL A 108 3.94 13.51 -9.18
C VAL A 108 4.70 14.42 -8.22
N SER A 109 5.70 13.91 -7.51
CA SER A 109 6.50 14.65 -6.53
C SER A 109 7.38 15.74 -7.15
N GLU A 110 7.80 15.58 -8.41
CA GLU A 110 8.51 16.62 -9.17
C GLU A 110 7.66 17.87 -9.43
N GLN A 111 6.34 17.77 -9.28
CA GLN A 111 5.44 18.87 -9.57
C GLN A 111 5.10 19.69 -8.32
N GLU A 112 5.45 20.99 -8.33
CA GLU A 112 5.29 21.93 -7.19
C GLU A 112 3.88 22.01 -6.59
N TRP A 113 2.87 21.58 -7.34
CA TRP A 113 1.46 21.68 -7.00
C TRP A 113 0.84 20.36 -6.51
N ALA A 114 1.63 19.28 -6.40
CA ALA A 114 1.14 18.00 -5.91
C ALA A 114 0.96 18.00 -4.39
N THR A 115 -0.28 17.82 -3.95
CA THR A 115 -0.60 17.41 -2.57
C THR A 115 -0.73 15.89 -2.62
N GLU A 116 -0.03 15.17 -1.73
CA GLU A 116 0.10 13.71 -1.57
C GLU A 116 -0.37 12.81 -2.74
N PRO A 117 0.51 11.97 -3.31
CA PRO A 117 0.11 11.11 -4.42
C PRO A 117 -1.00 10.13 -3.99
N GLU A 118 -2.20 10.30 -4.55
CA GLU A 118 -3.24 9.29 -4.49
C GLU A 118 -2.86 8.15 -5.44
N MET A 119 -3.05 6.90 -5.01
CA MET A 119 -2.76 5.72 -5.83
C MET A 119 -3.49 5.82 -7.16
N ILE A 120 -2.73 5.89 -8.26
CA ILE A 120 -3.32 5.92 -9.60
C ILE A 120 -3.83 4.52 -9.91
N PRO A 121 -5.07 4.36 -10.39
CA PRO A 121 -5.57 3.06 -10.81
C PRO A 121 -4.82 2.62 -12.08
N LEU A 122 -3.68 1.96 -11.88
CA LEU A 122 -2.88 1.37 -12.94
C LEU A 122 -3.46 0.02 -13.35
N ASP A 123 -3.73 -0.16 -14.66
CA ASP A 123 -4.11 -1.45 -15.22
C ASP A 123 -2.89 -2.35 -15.34
N ILE A 124 -2.93 -3.47 -14.62
CA ILE A 124 -1.85 -4.46 -14.62
C ILE A 124 -1.64 -5.10 -16.00
N ASN A 125 -2.70 -5.25 -16.80
CA ASN A 125 -2.57 -5.82 -18.14
C ASN A 125 -1.82 -4.85 -19.04
N TRP A 126 -2.14 -3.56 -18.97
CA TRP A 126 -1.43 -2.53 -19.71
C TRP A 126 0.06 -2.46 -19.31
N ILE A 127 0.38 -2.49 -18.01
CA ILE A 127 1.78 -2.57 -17.55
C ILE A 127 2.50 -3.76 -18.18
N ARG A 128 1.86 -4.93 -18.14
CA ARG A 128 2.41 -6.19 -18.63
C ARG A 128 2.61 -6.17 -20.15
N ASP A 129 1.72 -5.53 -20.88
CA ASP A 129 1.67 -5.61 -22.34
C ASP A 129 2.49 -4.48 -23.00
N GLU A 130 2.58 -3.30 -22.38
CA GLU A 130 3.30 -2.14 -22.93
C GLU A 130 4.68 -1.92 -22.29
N LEU A 131 4.81 -2.05 -20.96
CA LEU A 131 6.05 -1.64 -20.26
C LEU A 131 7.05 -2.79 -20.08
N VAL A 132 6.60 -4.04 -20.13
CA VAL A 132 7.47 -5.20 -19.93
C VAL A 132 8.17 -5.58 -21.21
N VAL A 133 9.49 -5.32 -21.28
CA VAL A 133 10.31 -5.57 -22.47
C VAL A 133 11.08 -6.89 -22.42
N ARG A 134 11.30 -7.46 -21.23
CA ARG A 134 11.93 -8.78 -21.06
C ARG A 134 11.27 -9.54 -19.92
N ARG A 135 11.32 -10.86 -20.03
CA ARG A 135 10.78 -11.80 -19.03
C ARG A 135 11.77 -12.92 -18.82
N TYR A 136 11.85 -13.37 -17.59
CA TYR A 136 12.60 -14.55 -17.19
C TYR A 136 11.74 -15.37 -16.24
N GLU A 137 11.85 -16.67 -16.42
CA GLU A 137 11.27 -17.69 -15.57
C GLU A 137 12.35 -18.74 -15.37
N GLY A 138 12.66 -19.06 -14.12
CA GLY A 138 13.67 -20.05 -13.81
C GLY A 138 13.52 -20.64 -12.43
N VAL A 139 14.37 -21.63 -12.18
CA VAL A 139 14.43 -22.35 -10.91
C VAL A 139 15.66 -21.89 -10.16
N VAL A 140 15.49 -21.60 -8.87
CA VAL A 140 16.56 -21.23 -7.96
C VAL A 140 16.62 -22.23 -6.82
N GLN A 141 17.84 -22.50 -6.35
CA GLN A 141 18.05 -23.46 -5.27
C GLN A 141 18.18 -22.68 -3.96
N VAL A 142 17.27 -22.95 -3.00
CA VAL A 142 17.27 -22.33 -1.67
C VAL A 142 17.57 -23.43 -0.66
N GLY A 143 18.82 -23.51 -0.20
CA GLY A 143 19.27 -24.66 0.58
C GLY A 143 19.13 -25.95 -0.23
N ASP A 144 18.33 -26.91 0.29
CA ASP A 144 18.08 -28.19 -0.36
C ASP A 144 16.78 -28.20 -1.21
N GLU A 145 16.05 -27.08 -1.27
CA GLU A 145 14.77 -26.98 -1.97
C GLU A 145 14.90 -26.24 -3.30
N GLN A 146 14.21 -26.76 -4.33
CA GLN A 146 14.00 -26.03 -5.58
C GLN A 146 12.81 -25.09 -5.43
N GLN A 147 13.03 -23.82 -5.79
CA GLN A 147 12.03 -22.77 -5.79
C GLN A 147 12.02 -22.07 -7.15
N PHE A 148 10.99 -21.27 -7.38
CA PHE A 148 10.76 -20.59 -8.66
C PHE A 148 11.01 -19.10 -8.52
N GLU A 149 11.69 -18.52 -9.51
CA GLU A 149 11.90 -17.08 -9.62
C GLU A 149 11.34 -16.61 -10.96
N LYS A 150 10.59 -15.51 -10.93
CA LYS A 150 10.25 -14.72 -12.12
C LYS A 150 10.90 -13.36 -12.04
N ALA A 151 11.35 -12.86 -13.18
CA ALA A 151 11.86 -11.51 -13.31
C ALA A 151 11.31 -10.86 -14.59
N ILE A 152 11.08 -9.56 -14.52
CA ILE A 152 10.68 -8.74 -15.65
C ILE A 152 11.56 -7.48 -15.72
N LEU A 153 11.86 -7.05 -16.93
CA LEU A 153 12.44 -5.74 -17.17
C LEU A 153 11.30 -4.80 -17.59
N ILE A 154 11.05 -3.80 -16.76
CA ILE A 154 10.14 -2.70 -17.06
C ILE A 154 10.96 -1.59 -17.71
N ARG A 155 10.50 -1.08 -18.85
CA ARG A 155 11.03 0.12 -19.49
C ARG A 155 9.90 1.10 -19.69
N ILE A 156 10.12 2.34 -19.29
CA ILE A 156 9.19 3.45 -19.46
C ILE A 156 9.87 4.43 -20.40
N GLU A 157 9.32 4.53 -21.61
CA GLU A 157 9.79 5.45 -22.64
C GLU A 157 9.12 6.82 -22.51
N PRO A 158 9.63 7.86 -23.20
CA PRO A 158 9.03 9.19 -23.15
C PRO A 158 7.55 9.25 -23.57
N ASP A 159 7.09 8.33 -24.41
CA ASP A 159 5.68 8.27 -24.82
C ASP A 159 4.79 7.66 -23.72
N ASP A 160 5.28 6.66 -22.99
CA ASP A 160 4.60 6.11 -21.81
C ASP A 160 4.50 7.15 -20.69
N LYS A 161 5.56 7.95 -20.52
CA LYS A 161 5.56 9.08 -19.58
C LYS A 161 4.41 10.04 -19.84
N LYS A 162 4.10 10.35 -21.10
CA LYS A 162 2.96 11.23 -21.46
C LYS A 162 1.62 10.60 -21.09
N VAL A 163 1.49 9.28 -21.15
CA VAL A 163 0.28 8.57 -20.71
C VAL A 163 0.08 8.80 -19.21
N PHE A 164 1.14 8.63 -18.41
CA PHE A 164 1.08 8.92 -16.98
C PHE A 164 0.78 10.38 -16.68
N GLU A 165 1.45 11.32 -17.34
CA GLU A 165 1.21 12.76 -17.19
C GLU A 165 -0.24 13.14 -17.49
N THR A 166 -0.82 12.56 -18.55
CA THR A 166 -2.22 12.79 -18.94
C THR A 166 -3.17 12.22 -17.89
N ALA A 167 -2.94 10.99 -17.43
CA ALA A 167 -3.75 10.36 -16.40
C ALA A 167 -3.71 11.14 -15.07
N ILE A 168 -2.52 11.61 -14.67
CA ILE A 168 -2.31 12.48 -13.50
C ILE A 168 -3.10 13.79 -13.65
N ALA A 169 -3.03 14.42 -14.83
CA ALA A 169 -3.74 15.67 -15.10
C ALA A 169 -5.27 15.49 -15.02
N ASP A 170 -5.80 14.42 -15.60
CA ASP A 170 -7.23 14.12 -15.63
C ASP A 170 -7.80 13.82 -14.24
N MET A 171 -7.08 13.06 -13.41
CA MET A 171 -7.50 12.80 -12.02
C MET A 171 -7.61 14.10 -11.23
N LYS A 172 -6.59 14.94 -11.31
CA LYS A 172 -6.56 16.19 -10.55
C LYS A 172 -7.58 17.21 -11.06
N LEU A 173 -7.92 17.19 -12.35
CA LEU A 173 -9.05 17.98 -12.87
C LEU A 173 -10.36 17.55 -12.20
N LYS A 174 -10.61 16.25 -12.04
CA LYS A 174 -11.81 15.72 -11.37
C LYS A 174 -11.87 16.13 -9.90
N GLU A 175 -10.76 16.05 -9.18
CA GLU A 175 -10.68 16.51 -7.79
C GLU A 175 -11.02 17.99 -7.64
N ARG A 176 -10.43 18.84 -8.49
CA ARG A 176 -10.69 20.29 -8.48
C ARG A 176 -12.15 20.60 -8.81
N LEU A 177 -12.73 19.88 -9.76
CA LEU A 177 -14.14 20.02 -10.13
C LEU A 177 -15.06 19.58 -8.98
N ALA A 178 -14.74 18.48 -8.30
CA ALA A 178 -15.48 18.01 -7.14
C ALA A 178 -15.41 19.01 -5.98
N ALA A 179 -14.22 19.49 -5.64
CA ALA A 179 -14.00 20.48 -4.59
C ALA A 179 -14.75 21.79 -4.90
N THR A 180 -14.63 22.29 -6.14
CA THR A 180 -15.33 23.51 -6.58
C THR A 180 -16.85 23.30 -6.55
N GLY A 181 -17.33 22.14 -6.97
CA GLY A 181 -18.74 21.76 -6.89
C GLY A 181 -19.26 21.79 -5.45
N ILE A 182 -18.51 21.22 -4.49
CA ILE A 182 -18.82 21.26 -3.06
C ILE A 182 -18.86 22.70 -2.54
N VAL A 183 -17.88 23.53 -2.90
CA VAL A 183 -17.82 24.95 -2.47
C VAL A 183 -19.02 25.74 -2.99
N ILE A 184 -19.36 25.60 -4.28
CA ILE A 184 -20.48 26.32 -4.89
C ILE A 184 -21.80 25.86 -4.27
N LEU A 185 -22.06 24.55 -4.22
CA LEU A 185 -23.32 24.02 -3.69
C LEU A 185 -23.46 24.26 -2.18
N GLY A 186 -22.38 24.09 -1.43
CA GLY A 186 -22.35 24.37 0.01
C GLY A 186 -22.57 25.85 0.30
N GLY A 187 -21.86 26.74 -0.40
CA GLY A 187 -22.02 28.18 -0.28
C GLY A 187 -23.43 28.65 -0.65
N PHE A 188 -23.99 28.14 -1.76
CA PHE A 188 -25.35 28.44 -2.16
C PHE A 188 -26.38 27.97 -1.14
N SER A 189 -26.23 26.73 -0.64
CA SER A 189 -27.13 26.17 0.38
C SER A 189 -27.07 26.95 1.68
N LEU A 190 -25.88 27.38 2.10
CA LEU A 190 -25.70 28.26 3.27
C LEU A 190 -26.36 29.61 3.06
N LEU A 191 -26.24 30.20 1.87
CA LEU A 191 -26.81 31.52 1.58
C LEU A 191 -28.34 31.46 1.56
N VAL A 192 -28.92 30.46 0.90
CA VAL A 192 -30.37 30.23 0.86
C VAL A 192 -30.91 29.90 2.27
N GLY A 193 -30.28 28.96 2.97
CA GLY A 193 -30.67 28.58 4.33
C GLY A 193 -30.56 29.74 5.32
N GLY A 194 -29.45 30.49 5.26
CA GLY A 194 -29.22 31.68 6.08
C GLY A 194 -30.24 32.79 5.79
N SER A 195 -30.63 32.99 4.53
CA SER A 195 -31.64 33.97 4.14
C SER A 195 -33.03 33.64 4.74
N ILE A 196 -33.43 32.36 4.75
CA ILE A 196 -34.69 31.91 5.35
C ILE A 196 -34.68 32.15 6.87
N VAL A 197 -33.58 31.79 7.55
CA VAL A 197 -33.45 31.98 9.01
C VAL A 197 -33.45 33.46 9.38
N LEU A 198 -32.64 34.29 8.71
CA LEU A 198 -32.59 35.73 8.96
C LEU A 198 -33.89 36.43 8.60
N GLY A 199 -34.54 36.06 7.49
CA GLY A 199 -35.85 36.57 7.10
C GLY A 199 -36.95 36.20 8.10
N GLY A 200 -36.94 34.96 8.61
CA GLY A 200 -37.85 34.50 9.66
C GLY A 200 -37.67 35.27 10.97
N LEU A 201 -36.42 35.52 11.38
CA LEU A 201 -36.11 36.32 12.57
C LEU A 201 -36.49 37.80 12.38
N ALA A 202 -36.24 38.38 11.21
CA ALA A 202 -36.63 39.76 10.89
C ALA A 202 -38.15 39.96 10.81
N SER A 203 -38.91 38.93 10.38
CA SER A 203 -40.38 38.98 10.33
C SER A 203 -41.01 39.05 11.74
N ARG A 204 -40.37 38.45 12.75
CA ARG A 204 -40.83 38.49 14.15
C ARG A 204 -40.63 39.84 14.81
N GLN A 205 -39.65 40.64 14.38
CA GLN A 205 -39.48 42.01 14.84
C GLN A 205 -40.51 42.98 14.26
N LYS A 206 -41.14 42.63 13.13
CA LYS A 206 -42.15 43.48 12.46
C LYS A 206 -43.58 43.24 12.90
N GLN A 207 -43.88 42.35 13.86
CA GLN A 207 -45.21 42.30 14.48
C GLN A 207 -45.40 43.56 15.34
N PRO A 208 -46.21 44.55 14.91
CA PRO A 208 -46.54 45.67 15.75
C PRO A 208 -47.54 45.16 16.80
N THR A 209 -47.39 45.65 18.02
CA THR A 209 -48.43 45.73 19.03
C THR A 209 -49.76 46.12 18.38
N ALA A 210 -50.61 45.13 18.08
CA ALA A 210 -52.02 45.36 17.80
C ALA A 210 -52.69 45.53 19.17
N ALA A 211 -52.89 46.79 19.52
CA ALA A 211 -53.68 47.23 20.66
C ALA A 211 -55.11 46.70 20.56
N VAL A 212 -55.64 46.16 21.67
CA VAL A 212 -56.97 46.44 22.24
C VAL A 212 -56.84 46.36 23.75
#